data_AF-A0A256GGM6-F1
#
_entry.id   AF-A0A256GGM6-F1
#
_cell.length_a   1.000
_cell.length_b   1.000
_cell.length_c   1.000
_cell.angle_alpha   90.00
_cell.angle_beta   90.00
_cell.angle_gamma   90.00
#
_symmetry.space_group_name_H-M   'P 1'
#
loop_
_entity.id
_entity.type
_entity.pdbx_description
1 polymer ?
#
loop_
_entity_poly.entity_id
_entity_poly.type
_entity_poly.pdbx_seq_one_letter_code
_entity_poly.pdbx_strand_id
1 'polypeptide(L)'
;MAKIIYFTASIVPTAQERADIDAINASIHTLNVSNGSVDSGLGMAEECDFVAGTVPPEYAGKPTFDPSAGDLDDNQVIVTDGDAVTVDGAAVTLAVSGNAITGATLPATNAVIANAGTIPVQNSAGAAIGTGTLTVANNNPTNIRLPATIAGVSSGSQNITDAAGKASTATRTVSAGAITTTILAAADCIVKNGNTFTAADGGTITVAVAAGVPTFTYTAP
;
A
#
# COMPACT_ATOMS: atom_id res chain seq x y z
N MET A 1 -40.71 22.47 10.97
CA MET A 1 -40.75 22.54 9.49
C MET A 1 -40.14 23.87 9.13
N ALA A 2 -38.96 23.87 8.53
CA ALA A 2 -38.25 25.12 8.25
C ALA A 2 -38.84 25.83 7.02
N LYS A 3 -38.89 27.16 7.07
CA LYS A 3 -39.42 28.02 6.03
C LYS A 3 -38.30 28.54 5.13
N ILE A 4 -38.44 28.31 3.83
CA ILE A 4 -37.51 28.75 2.79
C ILE A 4 -38.19 29.85 1.95
N ILE A 5 -37.50 30.98 1.75
CA ILE A 5 -37.88 31.96 0.73
C ILE A 5 -36.94 31.79 -0.48
N TYR A 6 -37.48 31.36 -1.61
CA TYR A 6 -36.75 31.26 -2.88
C TYR A 6 -36.95 32.53 -3.70
N PHE A 7 -35.85 33.23 -3.99
CA PHE A 7 -35.85 34.47 -4.76
C PHE A 7 -35.56 34.21 -6.23
N THR A 8 -36.55 34.45 -7.09
CA THR A 8 -36.37 34.41 -8.54
C THR A 8 -35.77 35.72 -9.04
N ALA A 9 -34.95 35.64 -10.08
CA ALA A 9 -34.33 36.80 -10.74
C ALA A 9 -35.33 37.62 -11.57
N SER A 10 -36.49 37.04 -11.89
CA SER A 10 -37.57 37.67 -12.68
C SER A 10 -38.95 37.15 -12.27
N ILE A 11 -40.00 37.79 -12.79
CA ILE A 11 -41.41 37.39 -12.59
C ILE A 11 -41.73 36.04 -13.22
N VAL A 12 -40.98 35.66 -14.26
CA VAL A 12 -41.06 34.33 -14.87
C VAL A 12 -39.82 33.56 -14.42
N PRO A 13 -39.97 32.49 -13.62
CA PRO A 13 -38.84 31.66 -13.25
C PRO A 13 -38.18 31.07 -14.52
N THR A 14 -36.86 31.00 -14.53
CA THR A 14 -36.09 30.26 -15.51
C THR A 14 -36.34 28.74 -15.38
N ALA A 15 -35.81 27.95 -16.32
CA ALA A 15 -35.92 26.49 -16.22
C ALA A 15 -35.20 25.94 -14.97
N GLN A 16 -34.05 26.52 -14.62
CA GLN A 16 -33.32 26.16 -13.42
C GLN A 16 -34.10 26.54 -12.16
N GLU A 17 -34.61 27.77 -12.07
CA GLU A 17 -35.38 28.20 -10.89
C GLU A 17 -36.65 27.37 -10.69
N ARG A 18 -37.32 26.92 -11.78
CA ARG A 18 -38.41 25.95 -11.66
C ARG A 18 -37.94 24.61 -11.09
N ALA A 19 -36.83 24.07 -11.57
CA ALA A 19 -36.30 22.80 -11.09
C ALA A 19 -35.95 22.88 -9.59
N ASP A 20 -35.37 23.99 -9.15
CA ASP A 20 -35.06 24.27 -7.75
C ASP A 20 -36.33 24.38 -6.89
N ILE A 21 -37.33 25.13 -7.35
CA ILE A 21 -38.65 25.26 -6.70
C ILE A 21 -39.33 23.89 -6.56
N ASP A 22 -39.30 23.09 -7.62
CA ASP A 22 -39.87 21.73 -7.63
C ASP A 22 -39.13 20.82 -6.63
N ALA A 23 -37.80 20.92 -6.55
CA ALA A 23 -36.98 20.18 -5.59
C ALA A 23 -37.30 20.57 -4.14
N ILE A 24 -37.46 21.87 -3.85
CA ILE A 24 -37.81 22.33 -2.50
C ILE A 24 -39.23 21.91 -2.13
N ASN A 25 -40.19 22.03 -3.05
CA ASN A 25 -41.58 21.59 -2.84
C ASN A 25 -41.69 20.08 -2.59
N ALA A 26 -40.76 19.28 -3.13
CA ALA A 26 -40.66 17.85 -2.87
C ALA A 26 -40.00 17.51 -1.52
N SER A 27 -39.38 18.48 -0.85
CA SER A 27 -38.74 18.31 0.46
C SER A 27 -39.73 18.50 1.62
N ILE A 28 -39.24 18.37 2.87
CA ILE A 28 -40.04 18.62 4.08
C ILE A 28 -40.16 20.11 4.45
N HIS A 29 -39.73 21.03 3.59
CA HIS A 29 -39.71 22.46 3.87
C HIS A 29 -40.99 23.17 3.40
N THR A 30 -41.30 24.30 4.02
CA THR A 30 -42.36 25.20 3.53
C THR A 30 -41.71 26.23 2.60
N LEU A 31 -42.15 26.29 1.34
CA LEU A 31 -41.60 27.19 0.33
C LEU A 31 -42.47 28.44 0.14
N ASN A 32 -41.85 29.62 0.17
CA ASN A 32 -42.39 30.85 -0.42
C ASN A 32 -41.52 31.26 -1.61
N VAL A 33 -42.13 31.55 -2.75
CA VAL A 33 -41.41 32.02 -3.95
C VAL A 33 -41.62 33.52 -4.08
N SER A 34 -40.54 34.28 -4.04
CA SER A 34 -40.56 35.74 -4.16
C SER A 34 -39.79 36.17 -5.40
N ASN A 35 -40.28 37.16 -6.13
CA ASN A 35 -39.53 37.74 -7.24
C ASN A 35 -38.69 38.90 -6.69
N GLY A 36 -37.37 38.78 -6.73
CA GLY A 36 -36.44 39.82 -6.26
C GLY A 36 -36.51 41.12 -7.07
N SER A 37 -37.23 41.14 -8.20
CA SER A 37 -37.36 42.31 -9.08
C SER A 37 -38.57 43.22 -8.80
N VAL A 38 -39.49 42.84 -7.90
CA VAL A 38 -40.64 43.69 -7.54
C VAL A 38 -40.27 44.52 -6.31
N ASP A 39 -39.98 45.79 -6.58
CA ASP A 39 -39.88 46.99 -5.73
C ASP A 39 -39.85 46.81 -4.20
N SER A 40 -38.92 47.49 -3.54
CA SER A 40 -38.60 47.46 -2.10
C SER A 40 -39.70 47.99 -1.15
N GLY A 41 -40.95 48.06 -1.62
CA GLY A 41 -42.12 48.59 -0.92
C GLY A 41 -42.72 47.69 0.16
N LEU A 42 -42.15 46.51 0.44
CA LEU A 42 -42.49 45.71 1.62
C LEU A 42 -41.49 46.06 2.72
N GLY A 43 -41.85 47.05 3.55
CA GLY A 43 -40.96 47.66 4.54
C GLY A 43 -40.42 46.76 5.66
N MET A 44 -40.54 45.43 5.59
CA MET A 44 -39.92 44.48 6.51
C MET A 44 -39.60 43.16 5.80
N ALA A 45 -38.39 42.62 6.02
CA ALA A 45 -38.03 41.27 5.61
C ALA A 45 -38.99 40.26 6.22
N GLU A 46 -39.45 39.31 5.42
CA GLU A 46 -40.33 38.24 5.88
C GLU A 46 -39.53 37.24 6.74
N GLU A 47 -40.12 36.80 7.85
CA GLU A 47 -39.49 35.80 8.71
C GLU A 47 -39.33 34.46 7.97
N CYS A 48 -38.10 33.94 7.95
CA CYS A 48 -37.71 32.67 7.33
C CYS A 48 -36.53 32.04 8.07
N ASP A 49 -36.35 30.73 7.90
CA ASP A 49 -35.21 29.98 8.41
C ASP A 49 -34.06 29.95 7.40
N PHE A 50 -34.40 29.89 6.10
CA PHE A 50 -33.43 29.87 5.00
C PHE A 50 -33.89 30.73 3.81
N VAL A 51 -32.93 31.09 2.96
CA VAL A 51 -33.15 31.79 1.69
C VAL A 51 -32.46 31.07 0.53
N ALA A 52 -32.99 31.14 -0.67
CA ALA A 52 -32.44 30.46 -1.85
C ALA A 52 -32.56 31.35 -3.10
N GLY A 53 -31.82 31.05 -4.17
CA GLY A 53 -31.86 31.80 -5.44
C GLY A 53 -31.11 33.12 -5.41
N THR A 54 -31.67 34.17 -6.04
CA THR A 54 -31.05 35.51 -6.13
C THR A 54 -31.34 36.33 -4.87
N VAL A 55 -30.67 36.01 -3.77
CA VAL A 55 -30.97 36.55 -2.42
C VAL A 55 -30.77 38.07 -2.34
N PRO A 56 -31.81 38.85 -1.98
CA PRO A 56 -31.70 40.30 -1.78
C PRO A 56 -30.83 40.68 -0.55
N PRO A 57 -30.21 41.87 -0.53
CA PRO A 57 -29.35 42.31 0.58
C PRO A 57 -30.02 42.33 1.94
N GLU A 58 -31.35 42.52 2.01
CA GLU A 58 -32.10 42.55 3.27
C GLU A 58 -32.06 41.20 4.02
N TYR A 59 -31.69 40.12 3.33
CA TYR A 59 -31.58 38.77 3.87
C TYR A 59 -30.13 38.29 4.06
N ALA A 60 -29.13 39.16 3.95
CA ALA A 60 -27.70 38.80 3.98
C ALA A 60 -27.19 38.10 5.28
N GLY A 61 -28.03 37.97 6.32
CA GLY A 61 -27.74 37.21 7.54
C GLY A 61 -28.50 35.88 7.68
N LYS A 62 -29.31 35.50 6.70
CA LYS A 62 -30.03 34.23 6.69
C LYS A 62 -29.17 33.14 6.06
N PRO A 63 -29.17 31.91 6.62
CA PRO A 63 -28.53 30.77 5.98
C PRO A 63 -29.09 30.54 4.56
N THR A 64 -28.20 30.32 3.60
CA THR A 64 -28.60 30.00 2.22
C THR A 64 -28.92 28.51 2.10
N PHE A 65 -30.07 28.18 1.52
CA PHE A 65 -30.45 26.83 1.11
C PHE A 65 -30.10 26.65 -0.36
N ASP A 66 -29.30 25.64 -0.69
CA ASP A 66 -29.01 25.26 -2.06
C ASP A 66 -29.79 23.98 -2.41
N PRO A 67 -30.89 24.09 -3.18
CA PRO A 67 -31.69 22.93 -3.56
C PRO A 67 -30.97 21.97 -4.52
N SER A 68 -29.86 22.40 -5.11
CA SER A 68 -29.02 21.56 -5.98
C SER A 68 -27.93 20.82 -5.20
N ALA A 69 -27.50 21.35 -4.05
CA ALA A 69 -26.72 20.62 -3.07
C ALA A 69 -27.68 19.83 -2.18
N GLY A 70 -28.16 18.69 -2.68
CA GLY A 70 -28.96 17.79 -1.84
C GLY A 70 -28.26 17.55 -0.51
N ASP A 71 -29.00 17.58 0.60
CA ASP A 71 -28.48 17.18 1.91
C ASP A 71 -27.86 15.79 1.74
N LEU A 72 -26.53 15.74 1.76
CA LEU A 72 -25.81 14.49 1.76
C LEU A 72 -25.98 13.88 3.14
N ASP A 73 -26.40 12.63 3.21
CA ASP A 73 -26.37 11.90 4.48
C ASP A 73 -24.92 11.82 5.00
N ASP A 74 -24.73 11.61 6.32
CA ASP A 74 -23.40 11.49 6.96
C ASP A 74 -22.46 10.44 6.31
N ASN A 75 -23.00 9.54 5.49
CA ASN A 75 -22.27 8.49 4.76
C ASN A 75 -22.05 8.82 3.27
N GLN A 76 -22.28 10.06 2.85
CA GLN A 76 -22.16 10.52 1.48
C GLN A 76 -21.17 11.68 1.36
N VAL A 77 -20.49 11.74 0.22
CA VAL A 77 -19.58 12.83 -0.13
C VAL A 77 -19.63 13.04 -1.63
N ILE A 78 -19.67 14.30 -2.06
CA ILE A 78 -19.46 14.67 -3.47
C ILE A 78 -17.97 14.90 -3.65
N VAL A 79 -17.41 14.23 -4.66
CA VAL A 79 -16.00 14.36 -5.04
C VAL A 79 -15.87 14.84 -6.47
N THR A 80 -14.83 15.61 -6.71
CA THR A 80 -14.40 16.15 -7.99
C THR A 80 -13.04 15.58 -8.39
N ASP A 81 -12.64 15.81 -9.63
CA ASP A 81 -11.36 15.31 -10.14
C ASP A 81 -10.18 15.90 -9.35
N GLY A 82 -9.29 15.03 -8.86
CA GLY A 82 -8.14 15.42 -8.04
C GLY A 82 -8.43 15.51 -6.54
N ASP A 83 -9.66 15.29 -6.09
CA ASP A 83 -9.98 15.31 -4.66
C ASP A 83 -9.28 14.19 -3.89
N ALA A 84 -8.82 14.51 -2.68
CA ALA A 84 -8.23 13.57 -1.76
C ALA A 84 -9.26 13.08 -0.74
N VAL A 85 -9.54 11.78 -0.76
CA VAL A 85 -10.45 11.10 0.19
C VAL A 85 -9.64 10.22 1.13
N THR A 86 -9.88 10.33 2.43
CA THR A 86 -9.22 9.46 3.43
C THR A 86 -9.92 8.12 3.49
N VAL A 87 -9.21 7.04 3.15
CA VAL A 87 -9.66 5.65 3.27
C VAL A 87 -8.72 4.92 4.23
N ASP A 88 -9.24 4.46 5.37
CA ASP A 88 -8.47 3.77 6.41
C ASP A 88 -7.18 4.52 6.84
N GLY A 89 -7.24 5.86 6.86
CA GLY A 89 -6.12 6.74 7.22
C GLY A 89 -5.14 7.06 6.08
N ALA A 90 -5.33 6.52 4.88
CA ALA A 90 -4.57 6.88 3.69
C ALA A 90 -5.34 7.89 2.83
N ALA A 91 -4.67 8.97 2.40
CA ALA A 91 -5.25 9.94 1.48
C ALA A 91 -5.19 9.40 0.03
N VAL A 92 -6.35 9.06 -0.53
CA VAL A 92 -6.49 8.55 -1.90
C VAL A 92 -6.95 9.68 -2.81
N THR A 93 -6.16 10.01 -3.84
CA THR A 93 -6.57 10.99 -4.85
C THR A 93 -7.44 10.31 -5.90
N LEU A 94 -8.67 10.78 -6.08
CA LEU A 94 -9.61 10.23 -7.06
C LEU A 94 -9.50 10.97 -8.39
N ALA A 95 -9.60 10.22 -9.49
CA ALA A 95 -9.82 10.77 -10.81
C ALA A 95 -11.30 10.63 -11.16
N VAL A 96 -11.94 11.71 -11.59
CA VAL A 96 -13.39 11.76 -11.86
C VAL A 96 -13.63 12.30 -13.27
N SER A 97 -14.38 11.56 -14.08
CA SER A 97 -14.77 12.00 -15.42
C SER A 97 -16.10 11.39 -15.83
N GLY A 98 -16.94 12.18 -16.51
CA GLY A 98 -18.27 11.72 -16.96
C GLY A 98 -19.16 11.23 -15.81
N ASN A 99 -19.11 11.90 -14.65
CA ASN A 99 -19.84 11.54 -13.43
C ASN A 99 -19.49 10.13 -12.89
N ALA A 100 -18.29 9.62 -13.19
CA ALA A 100 -17.79 8.36 -12.68
C ALA A 100 -16.37 8.51 -12.12
N ILE A 101 -16.05 7.72 -11.09
CA ILE A 101 -14.67 7.55 -10.63
C ILE A 101 -13.96 6.68 -11.67
N THR A 102 -12.97 7.24 -12.35
CA THR A 102 -12.21 6.57 -13.42
C THR A 102 -10.86 6.06 -12.94
N GLY A 103 -10.39 6.52 -11.78
CA GLY A 103 -9.12 6.09 -11.19
C GLY A 103 -8.97 6.52 -9.74
N ALA A 104 -7.98 5.92 -9.09
CA ALA A 104 -7.58 6.25 -7.73
C ALA A 104 -6.05 6.12 -7.62
N THR A 105 -5.41 7.10 -7.01
CA THR A 105 -3.96 7.13 -6.79
C THR A 105 -3.67 7.11 -5.30
N LEU A 106 -2.85 6.14 -4.88
CA LEU A 106 -2.37 6.05 -3.50
C LEU A 106 -1.12 6.92 -3.30
N PRO A 107 -0.84 7.37 -2.06
CA PRO A 107 0.44 7.99 -1.72
C PRO A 107 1.60 7.03 -2.02
N ALA A 108 2.79 7.55 -2.31
CA ALA A 108 3.95 6.73 -2.68
C ALA A 108 4.39 5.74 -1.59
N THR A 109 3.96 5.93 -0.34
CA THR A 109 4.21 5.03 0.80
C THR A 109 3.24 3.85 0.87
N ASN A 110 2.20 3.84 0.05
CA ASN A 110 1.15 2.85 0.05
C ASN A 110 1.13 2.16 -1.32
N ALA A 111 1.02 0.83 -1.32
CA ALA A 111 1.01 0.05 -2.55
C ALA A 111 -0.19 -0.92 -2.54
N VAL A 112 -0.81 -1.08 -3.70
CA VAL A 112 -1.78 -2.17 -3.92
C VAL A 112 -0.99 -3.44 -4.17
N ILE A 113 -1.20 -4.45 -3.33
CA ILE A 113 -0.58 -5.76 -3.48
C ILE A 113 -1.67 -6.75 -3.87
N ALA A 114 -1.58 -7.27 -5.10
CA ALA A 114 -2.44 -8.35 -5.54
C ALA A 114 -2.04 -9.68 -4.86
N ASN A 115 -3.01 -10.55 -4.59
CA ASN A 115 -2.70 -11.92 -4.20
C ASN A 115 -1.92 -12.61 -5.33
N ALA A 116 -0.87 -13.36 -4.97
CA ALA A 116 0.11 -13.93 -5.90
C ALA A 116 0.90 -12.87 -6.71
N GLY A 117 0.86 -11.60 -6.30
CA GLY A 117 1.70 -10.54 -6.86
C GLY A 117 3.18 -10.84 -6.67
N THR A 118 3.98 -10.46 -7.67
CA THR A 118 5.44 -10.61 -7.64
C THR A 118 6.09 -9.39 -6.99
N ILE A 119 7.04 -9.62 -6.09
CA ILE A 119 7.81 -8.55 -5.43
C ILE A 119 9.31 -8.79 -5.63
N PRO A 120 10.11 -7.77 -5.99
CA PRO A 120 11.55 -7.92 -6.12
C PRO A 120 12.19 -8.30 -4.77
N VAL A 121 13.04 -9.31 -4.78
CA VAL A 121 13.91 -9.65 -3.66
C VAL A 121 15.24 -8.95 -3.88
N GLN A 122 15.72 -8.21 -2.89
CA GLN A 122 16.99 -7.49 -2.95
C GLN A 122 17.96 -8.01 -1.90
N ASN A 123 19.26 -7.89 -2.17
CA ASN A 123 20.29 -8.08 -1.16
C ASN A 123 20.45 -6.81 -0.29
N SER A 124 21.34 -6.85 0.72
CA SER A 124 21.61 -5.73 1.62
C SER A 124 22.21 -4.49 0.94
N ALA A 125 22.71 -4.62 -0.30
CA ALA A 125 23.16 -3.50 -1.14
C ALA A 125 22.05 -2.94 -2.04
N GLY A 126 20.81 -3.43 -1.93
CA GLY A 126 19.67 -3.02 -2.75
C GLY A 126 19.66 -3.61 -4.17
N ALA A 127 20.59 -4.49 -4.52
CA ALA A 127 20.60 -5.13 -5.82
C ALA A 127 19.53 -6.23 -5.87
N ALA A 128 18.73 -6.24 -6.95
CA ALA A 128 17.74 -7.30 -7.17
C ALA A 128 18.42 -8.65 -7.39
N ILE A 129 18.04 -9.66 -6.62
CA ILE A 129 18.56 -11.02 -6.68
C ILE A 129 17.52 -12.03 -7.18
N GLY A 130 16.26 -11.61 -7.32
CA GLY A 130 15.18 -12.38 -7.94
C GLY A 130 13.81 -11.78 -7.64
N THR A 131 12.76 -12.56 -7.86
CA THR A 131 11.38 -12.16 -7.56
C THR A 131 10.71 -13.20 -6.68
N GLY A 132 10.13 -12.73 -5.58
CA GLY A 132 9.29 -13.52 -4.70
C GLY A 132 7.82 -13.36 -5.05
N THR A 133 6.97 -14.09 -4.34
CA THR A 133 5.51 -13.97 -4.44
C THR A 133 4.92 -13.74 -3.05
N LEU A 134 3.93 -12.85 -2.96
CA LEU A 134 3.14 -12.65 -1.74
C LEU A 134 1.82 -13.40 -1.81
N THR A 135 1.46 -14.06 -0.72
CA THR A 135 0.09 -14.51 -0.49
C THR A 135 -0.63 -13.45 0.34
N VAL A 136 -1.77 -12.96 -0.16
CA VAL A 136 -2.60 -11.98 0.55
C VAL A 136 -3.92 -12.66 0.90
N ALA A 137 -4.29 -12.63 2.17
CA ALA A 137 -5.58 -13.12 2.67
C ALA A 137 -6.11 -12.17 3.74
N ASN A 138 -7.43 -11.93 3.75
CA ASN A 138 -8.08 -10.98 4.67
C ASN A 138 -7.39 -9.61 4.70
N ASN A 139 -7.07 -9.07 3.53
CA ASN A 139 -6.39 -7.78 3.35
C ASN A 139 -5.01 -7.67 4.02
N ASN A 140 -4.34 -8.79 4.31
CA ASN A 140 -3.02 -8.80 4.92
C ASN A 140 -2.06 -9.76 4.19
N PRO A 141 -0.77 -9.42 4.03
CA PRO A 141 0.24 -10.39 3.60
C PRO A 141 0.39 -11.50 4.64
N THR A 142 0.12 -12.74 4.24
CA THR A 142 0.20 -13.90 5.14
C THR A 142 1.45 -14.74 4.90
N ASN A 143 2.02 -14.68 3.69
CA ASN A 143 3.23 -15.41 3.36
C ASN A 143 4.05 -14.70 2.27
N ILE A 144 5.37 -14.85 2.35
CA ILE A 144 6.34 -14.40 1.33
C ILE A 144 7.15 -15.61 0.91
N ARG A 145 7.07 -15.97 -0.37
CA ARG A 145 7.84 -17.09 -0.94
C ARG A 145 9.00 -16.56 -1.78
N LEU A 146 10.21 -16.95 -1.44
CA LEU A 146 11.41 -16.74 -2.25
C LEU A 146 11.38 -17.61 -3.52
N PRO A 147 11.99 -17.17 -4.64
CA PRO A 147 12.14 -18.02 -5.81
C PRO A 147 13.05 -19.21 -5.47
N ALA A 148 12.85 -20.34 -6.15
CA ALA A 148 13.54 -21.60 -5.84
C ALA A 148 15.09 -21.53 -5.94
N THR A 149 15.61 -20.52 -6.64
CA THR A 149 17.05 -20.26 -6.80
C THR A 149 17.66 -19.44 -5.65
N ILE A 150 16.84 -18.96 -4.71
CA ILE A 150 17.28 -18.16 -3.56
C ILE A 150 16.90 -18.91 -2.28
N ALA A 151 17.90 -19.19 -1.45
CA ALA A 151 17.70 -19.80 -0.14
C ALA A 151 17.92 -18.76 0.97
N GLY A 152 17.01 -18.75 1.95
CA GLY A 152 17.28 -18.10 3.23
C GLY A 152 18.33 -18.89 3.99
N VAL A 153 19.39 -18.22 4.46
CA VAL A 153 20.44 -18.83 5.27
C VAL A 153 20.51 -18.14 6.63
N SER A 154 20.61 -18.93 7.69
CA SER A 154 20.83 -18.45 9.05
C SER A 154 22.18 -18.92 9.57
N SER A 155 22.70 -18.23 10.58
CA SER A 155 23.77 -18.77 11.41
C SER A 155 23.36 -20.12 12.03
N GLY A 156 24.34 -20.95 12.35
CA GLY A 156 24.14 -22.22 13.04
C GLY A 156 24.74 -23.41 12.29
N SER A 157 24.24 -24.60 12.65
CA SER A 157 24.73 -25.88 12.14
C SER A 157 24.34 -26.07 10.67
N GLN A 158 25.28 -26.57 9.87
CA GLN A 158 25.07 -26.98 8.50
C GLN A 158 25.74 -28.33 8.23
N ASN A 159 25.07 -29.19 7.48
CA ASN A 159 25.71 -30.39 6.97
C ASN A 159 26.48 -30.03 5.69
N ILE A 160 27.77 -30.34 5.67
CA ILE A 160 28.61 -30.30 4.48
C ILE A 160 28.81 -31.75 4.05
N THR A 161 28.50 -32.05 2.80
CA THR A 161 28.65 -33.38 2.23
C THR A 161 29.69 -33.31 1.12
N ASP A 162 30.64 -34.23 1.12
CA ASP A 162 31.60 -34.34 0.02
C ASP A 162 30.99 -35.06 -1.20
N ALA A 163 31.77 -35.16 -2.28
CA ALA A 163 31.33 -35.83 -3.50
C ALA A 163 31.08 -37.34 -3.33
N ALA A 164 31.60 -37.96 -2.27
CA ALA A 164 31.38 -39.36 -1.92
C ALA A 164 30.13 -39.56 -1.05
N GLY A 165 29.45 -38.48 -0.66
CA GLY A 165 28.29 -38.55 0.22
C GLY A 165 28.64 -38.56 1.71
N LYS A 166 29.91 -38.36 2.10
CA LYS A 166 30.29 -38.28 3.50
C LYS A 166 29.94 -36.90 4.05
N ALA A 167 29.13 -36.89 5.10
CA ALA A 167 28.68 -35.67 5.74
C ALA A 167 29.48 -35.35 7.01
N SER A 168 29.73 -34.06 7.24
CA SER A 168 30.25 -33.48 8.48
C SER A 168 29.39 -32.26 8.86
N THR A 169 29.39 -31.92 10.14
CA THR A 169 28.71 -30.75 10.66
C THR A 169 29.68 -29.57 10.73
N ALA A 170 29.36 -28.48 10.05
CA ALA A 170 30.02 -27.20 10.21
C ALA A 170 29.10 -26.19 10.91
N THR A 171 29.67 -25.24 11.62
CA THR A 171 28.96 -24.05 12.10
C THR A 171 29.24 -22.90 11.15
N ARG A 172 28.19 -22.28 10.61
CA ARG A 172 28.29 -21.01 9.88
C ARG A 172 27.91 -19.83 10.73
N THR A 173 28.58 -18.73 10.45
CA THR A 173 28.18 -17.39 10.88
C THR A 173 27.70 -16.61 9.67
N VAL A 174 26.49 -16.08 9.77
CA VAL A 174 25.92 -15.14 8.81
C VAL A 174 25.93 -13.75 9.45
N SER A 175 26.49 -12.77 8.75
CA SER A 175 26.49 -11.37 9.17
C SER A 175 26.30 -10.46 7.95
N ALA A 176 25.47 -9.42 8.10
CA ALA A 176 25.14 -8.46 7.04
C ALA A 176 24.66 -9.08 5.70
N GLY A 177 24.01 -10.25 5.76
CA GLY A 177 23.52 -10.95 4.57
C GLY A 177 24.56 -11.81 3.85
N ALA A 178 25.76 -11.98 4.41
CA ALA A 178 26.81 -12.84 3.87
C ALA A 178 27.22 -13.93 4.85
N ILE A 179 27.64 -15.09 4.33
CA ILE A 179 28.35 -16.10 5.12
C ILE A 179 29.76 -15.59 5.34
N THR A 180 30.12 -15.32 6.59
CA THR A 180 31.45 -14.80 6.93
C THR A 180 32.42 -15.91 7.31
N THR A 181 31.93 -16.95 7.99
CA THR A 181 32.74 -18.11 8.36
C THR A 181 31.94 -19.40 8.21
N THR A 182 32.68 -20.48 7.98
CA THR A 182 32.20 -21.86 8.06
C THR A 182 33.29 -22.65 8.75
N ILE A 183 33.01 -23.15 9.94
CA ILE A 183 34.00 -23.80 10.82
C ILE A 183 33.55 -25.25 11.00
N LEU A 184 34.41 -26.21 10.67
CA LEU A 184 34.16 -27.63 10.95
C LEU A 184 34.30 -27.94 12.43
N ALA A 185 33.68 -29.03 12.88
CA ALA A 185 33.94 -29.56 14.21
C ALA A 185 35.44 -29.87 14.39
N ALA A 186 35.95 -29.76 15.63
CA ALA A 186 37.38 -29.95 15.92
C ALA A 186 37.94 -31.34 15.55
N ALA A 187 37.06 -32.34 15.45
CA ALA A 187 37.42 -33.70 15.05
C ALA A 187 37.47 -33.90 13.52
N ASP A 188 36.98 -32.93 12.75
CA ASP A 188 36.91 -32.98 11.30
C ASP A 188 38.04 -32.15 10.68
N CYS A 189 38.55 -32.59 9.53
CA CYS A 189 39.57 -31.87 8.79
C CYS A 189 39.26 -31.86 7.30
N ILE A 190 39.76 -30.82 6.61
CA ILE A 190 39.74 -30.75 5.15
C ILE A 190 41.12 -31.18 4.66
N VAL A 191 41.16 -32.24 3.88
CA VAL A 191 42.36 -32.66 3.15
C VAL A 191 42.14 -32.49 1.65
N LYS A 192 43.15 -32.00 0.92
CA LYS A 192 43.17 -31.98 -0.55
C LYS A 192 44.12 -33.05 -1.08
N ASN A 193 43.89 -33.49 -2.31
CA ASN A 193 44.83 -34.35 -3.01
C ASN A 193 46.22 -33.70 -3.06
N GLY A 194 47.25 -34.45 -2.69
CA GLY A 194 48.64 -33.97 -2.61
C GLY A 194 48.98 -33.21 -1.31
N ASN A 195 48.08 -33.15 -0.31
CA ASN A 195 48.48 -32.67 1.01
C ASN A 195 49.60 -33.55 1.58
N THR A 196 50.57 -32.92 2.24
CA THR A 196 51.60 -33.61 3.00
C THR A 196 51.58 -33.17 4.45
N PHE A 197 51.86 -34.09 5.37
CA PHE A 197 51.99 -33.85 6.79
C PHE A 197 53.30 -34.47 7.27
N THR A 198 54.04 -33.75 8.11
CA THR A 198 55.21 -34.31 8.78
C THR A 198 54.75 -35.17 9.94
N ALA A 199 55.20 -36.43 9.97
CA ALA A 199 54.99 -37.33 11.09
C ALA A 199 55.94 -37.00 12.25
N ALA A 200 55.61 -37.43 13.47
CA ALA A 200 56.39 -37.10 14.66
C ALA A 200 57.83 -37.66 14.64
N ASP A 201 58.07 -38.69 13.84
CA ASP A 201 59.38 -39.31 13.63
C ASP A 201 60.19 -38.66 12.49
N GLY A 202 59.66 -37.62 11.85
CA GLY A 202 60.30 -36.94 10.71
C GLY A 202 59.92 -37.51 9.35
N GLY A 203 59.13 -38.59 9.27
CA GLY A 203 58.61 -39.09 8.00
C GLY A 203 57.56 -38.16 7.36
N THR A 204 57.18 -38.45 6.12
CA THR A 204 56.16 -37.67 5.39
C THR A 204 54.92 -38.53 5.12
N ILE A 205 53.75 -38.04 5.53
CA ILE A 205 52.45 -38.59 5.16
C ILE A 205 51.93 -37.81 3.97
N THR A 206 51.70 -38.46 2.83
CA THR A 206 51.08 -37.87 1.64
C THR A 206 49.64 -38.35 1.51
N VAL A 207 48.72 -37.44 1.18
CA VAL A 207 47.31 -37.73 0.95
C VAL A 207 47.04 -37.81 -0.55
N ALA A 208 46.55 -38.95 -1.01
CA ALA A 208 45.91 -39.08 -2.30
C ALA A 208 44.39 -39.07 -2.10
N VAL A 209 43.66 -38.16 -2.74
CA VAL A 209 42.19 -38.13 -2.66
C VAL A 209 41.61 -38.52 -4.01
N ALA A 210 40.93 -39.66 -4.06
CA ALA A 210 40.25 -40.14 -5.25
C ALA A 210 38.78 -40.42 -4.92
N ALA A 211 37.85 -39.86 -5.71
CA ALA A 211 36.40 -39.97 -5.50
C ALA A 211 35.96 -39.69 -4.05
N GLY A 212 36.57 -38.69 -3.39
CA GLY A 212 36.29 -38.32 -1.99
C GLY A 212 36.89 -39.24 -0.93
N VAL A 213 37.58 -40.33 -1.31
CA VAL A 213 38.23 -41.23 -0.37
C VAL A 213 39.71 -40.83 -0.22
N PRO A 214 40.15 -40.41 0.98
CA PRO A 214 41.55 -40.13 1.25
C PRO A 214 42.32 -41.44 1.48
N THR A 215 43.44 -41.59 0.79
CA THR A 215 44.46 -42.60 1.04
C THR A 215 45.68 -41.91 1.60
N PHE A 216 46.19 -42.41 2.73
CA PHE A 216 47.37 -41.84 3.40
C PHE A 216 48.55 -42.79 3.18
N THR A 217 49.60 -42.27 2.55
CA THR A 217 50.85 -43.00 2.33
C THR A 217 51.93 -42.38 3.20
N TYR A 218 52.51 -43.19 4.09
CA TYR A 218 53.67 -42.77 4.89
C TYR A 218 54.97 -43.17 4.21
N THR A 219 55.92 -42.24 4.17
CA THR A 219 57.30 -42.45 3.74
C THR A 219 58.23 -42.18 4.92
N ALA A 220 59.01 -43.18 5.30
CA ALA A 220 60.02 -43.08 6.36
C ALA A 220 61.08 -42.00 6.04
N PRO A 221 61.71 -41.40 7.08
CA PRO A 221 62.77 -40.41 6.89
C PRO A 221 64.00 -40.94 6.14
#